data_AF-A0A851S9Z0-F1
#
_entry.id   AF-A0A851S9Z0-F1
#
_cell.length_a   1.000
_cell.length_b   1.000
_cell.length_c   1.000
_cell.angle_alpha   90.00
_cell.angle_beta   90.00
_cell.angle_gamma   90.00
#
_symmetry.space_group_name_H-M   'P 1'
#
loop_
_entity.id
_entity.type
_entity.pdbx_description
1 polymer ?
#
loop_
_entity_poly.entity_id
_entity_poly.type
_entity_poly.pdbx_seq_one_letter_code
_entity_poly.pdbx_strand_id
1 'polypeptide(L)'
;PLRMLVPTQFVGAIIGKEGATIRNITKQTQSKALGSRDAGRDFFQCVVNPYPQGRAQHRCRGRYNFHYSTEEIPLKILAHNNFVGRLIGKEGRNLKKIEQDTDTKITISPLQDLTLYNPERTITVKGSIETCAKAEEEIMKKIRESYENDIAAMNLQAHLIPGLNLNALGLFPPSSSGIPPPA
;
A
#
# COMPACT_ATOMS: atom_id res chain seq x y z
N PRO A 1 -0.81 4.07 -1.49
CA PRO A 1 -0.79 3.23 -2.72
C PRO A 1 -0.89 1.76 -2.32
N LEU A 2 -1.37 0.87 -3.20
CA LEU A 2 -1.26 -0.57 -2.98
C LEU A 2 0.15 -1.01 -3.38
N ARG A 3 0.85 -1.73 -2.51
CA ARG A 3 2.18 -2.28 -2.77
C ARG A 3 2.10 -3.80 -2.65
N MET A 4 2.52 -4.53 -3.67
CA MET A 4 2.48 -5.98 -3.72
C MET A 4 3.86 -6.56 -4.02
N LEU A 5 4.18 -7.71 -3.44
CA LEU A 5 5.35 -8.51 -3.79
C LEU A 5 4.93 -9.65 -4.70
N VAL A 6 5.54 -9.72 -5.87
CA VAL A 6 5.29 -10.76 -6.88
C VAL A 6 6.57 -11.57 -7.07
N PRO A 7 6.55 -12.91 -7.01
CA PRO A 7 7.72 -13.71 -7.38
C PRO A 7 8.25 -13.34 -8.76
N THR A 8 9.57 -13.24 -8.90
CA THR A 8 10.24 -12.81 -10.16
C THR A 8 9.83 -13.66 -11.37
N GLN A 9 9.60 -14.96 -11.16
CA GLN A 9 9.15 -15.89 -12.22
C GLN A 9 7.82 -15.49 -12.88
N PHE A 10 6.95 -14.75 -12.19
CA PHE A 10 5.64 -14.34 -12.72
C PHE A 10 5.62 -12.92 -13.28
N VAL A 11 6.69 -12.14 -13.07
CA VAL A 11 6.77 -10.73 -13.50
C VAL A 11 6.64 -10.59 -15.00
N GLY A 12 7.22 -11.53 -15.77
CA GLY A 12 7.11 -11.54 -17.23
C GLY A 12 5.66 -11.62 -17.71
N ALA A 13 4.83 -12.43 -17.04
CA ALA A 13 3.40 -12.53 -17.34
C ALA A 13 2.64 -11.26 -16.95
N ILE A 14 3.02 -10.61 -15.85
CA ILE A 14 2.42 -9.34 -15.41
C ILE A 14 2.70 -8.21 -16.41
N ILE A 15 3.95 -8.10 -16.84
CA ILE A 15 4.37 -7.09 -17.82
C ILE A 15 3.72 -7.39 -19.17
N GLY A 16 3.77 -8.65 -19.59
CA GLY A 16 3.31 -9.11 -20.90
C GLY A 16 4.30 -8.76 -22.02
N LYS A 17 4.09 -9.34 -23.20
CA LYS A 17 4.91 -9.06 -24.39
C LYS A 17 4.90 -7.55 -24.67
N GLU A 18 6.09 -6.95 -24.78
CA GLU A 18 6.29 -5.50 -24.95
C GLU A 18 5.60 -4.64 -23.87
N GLY A 19 5.27 -5.17 -22.69
CA GLY A 19 4.51 -4.42 -21.69
C GLY A 19 3.03 -4.23 -22.01
N ALA A 20 2.46 -4.99 -22.96
CA ALA A 20 1.06 -4.84 -23.35
C ALA A 20 0.09 -5.12 -22.19
N THR A 21 0.35 -6.15 -21.38
CA THR A 21 -0.50 -6.54 -20.25
C THR A 21 -0.52 -5.44 -19.19
N ILE A 22 0.65 -4.99 -18.72
CA ILE A 22 0.73 -3.93 -17.71
C ILE A 22 0.19 -2.59 -18.22
N ARG A 23 0.36 -2.28 -19.52
CA ARG A 23 -0.27 -1.09 -20.14
C ARG A 23 -1.79 -1.19 -20.16
N ASN A 24 -2.34 -2.36 -20.49
CA ASN A 24 -3.78 -2.60 -20.46
C ASN A 24 -4.35 -2.48 -19.04
N ILE A 25 -3.68 -3.08 -18.05
CA ILE A 25 -4.04 -2.97 -16.64
C ILE A 25 -4.03 -1.50 -16.21
N THR A 26 -2.94 -0.78 -16.45
CA THR A 26 -2.79 0.65 -16.13
C THR A 26 -3.92 1.48 -16.75
N LYS A 27 -4.29 1.20 -18.00
CA LYS A 27 -5.37 1.90 -18.71
C LYS A 27 -6.75 1.59 -18.12
N GLN A 28 -7.03 0.33 -17.78
CA GLN A 28 -8.31 -0.09 -17.22
C GLN A 28 -8.50 0.35 -15.76
N THR A 29 -7.45 0.23 -14.94
CA THR A 29 -7.50 0.57 -13.51
C THR A 29 -7.24 2.05 -13.25
N GLN A 30 -6.96 2.84 -14.28
CA GLN A 30 -6.56 4.25 -14.15
C GLN A 30 -5.50 4.39 -13.06
N SER A 31 -4.49 3.53 -13.07
CA SER A 31 -3.48 3.47 -12.00
C SER A 31 -2.10 3.39 -12.60
N LYS A 32 -1.11 4.04 -11.98
CA LYS A 32 0.28 3.93 -12.40
C LYS A 32 0.90 2.72 -11.69
N ALA A 33 1.31 1.71 -12.45
CA ALA A 33 2.06 0.57 -11.95
C ALA A 33 3.57 0.86 -12.08
N LEU A 34 4.29 0.82 -10.96
CA LEU A 34 5.75 0.94 -10.92
C LEU A 34 6.37 -0.33 -10.38
N GLY A 35 7.47 -0.73 -11.02
CA GLY A 35 8.24 -1.91 -10.69
C GLY A 35 9.59 -1.54 -10.11
N SER A 36 9.96 -2.12 -8.97
CA SER A 36 11.33 -2.07 -8.47
C SER A 36 11.84 -3.48 -8.15
N ARG A 37 13.10 -3.75 -8.49
CA ARG A 37 13.80 -4.94 -8.02
C ARG A 37 14.34 -4.62 -6.63
N ASP A 38 13.89 -5.38 -5.64
CA ASP A 38 14.43 -5.27 -4.30
C ASP A 38 15.74 -6.04 -4.22
N ALA A 39 16.84 -5.36 -3.87
CA ALA A 39 18.18 -5.93 -3.85
C ALA A 39 18.31 -6.91 -2.67
N GLY A 40 18.00 -8.19 -2.91
CA GLY A 40 18.14 -9.26 -1.92
C GLY A 40 16.93 -10.19 -1.79
N ARG A 41 15.87 -10.01 -2.59
CA ARG A 41 14.69 -10.89 -2.58
C ARG A 41 14.31 -11.32 -4.00
N ASP A 42 13.89 -12.57 -4.18
CA ASP A 42 13.32 -13.14 -5.42
C ASP A 42 11.92 -12.56 -5.77
N PHE A 43 11.63 -11.34 -5.31
CA PHE A 43 10.34 -10.71 -5.44
C PHE A 43 10.49 -9.34 -6.10
N PHE A 44 9.58 -9.07 -7.03
CA PHE A 44 9.39 -7.80 -7.68
C PHE A 44 8.30 -7.03 -6.96
N GLN A 45 8.59 -5.78 -6.63
CA GLN A 45 7.62 -4.92 -6.00
C GLN A 45 6.78 -4.20 -7.04
N CYS A 46 5.48 -4.45 -7.03
CA CYS A 46 4.50 -3.72 -7.82
C CYS A 46 3.83 -2.66 -6.95
N VAL A 47 3.98 -1.40 -7.31
CA VAL A 47 3.28 -0.28 -6.65
C VAL A 47 2.18 0.21 -7.57
N VAL A 48 0.93 0.13 -7.10
CA VAL A 48 -0.25 0.63 -7.79
C VAL A 48 -0.71 1.92 -7.09
N ASN A 49 -0.51 3.04 -7.78
CA ASN A 49 -0.99 4.33 -7.33
C ASN A 49 -2.37 4.61 -7.95
N PRO A 50 -3.42 4.88 -7.14
CA PRO A 50 -4.66 5.42 -7.68
C PRO A 50 -4.39 6.80 -8.30
N TYR A 51 -4.96 7.10 -9.46
CA TYR A 51 -4.80 8.41 -10.10
C TYR A 51 -5.42 9.53 -9.22
N PRO A 52 -4.75 10.69 -9.10
CA PRO A 52 -5.32 11.83 -8.42
C PRO A 52 -6.29 12.53 -9.39
N GLN A 53 -7.56 12.09 -9.46
CA GLN A 53 -8.70 12.96 -9.79
C GLN A 53 -10.04 12.22 -9.72
N GLY A 54 -10.95 12.79 -8.92
CA GLY A 54 -12.39 12.85 -9.17
C GLY A 54 -13.17 11.55 -9.35
N ARG A 55 -14.00 11.19 -8.36
CA ARG A 55 -15.23 10.38 -8.52
C ARG A 55 -15.11 8.94 -9.04
N ALA A 56 -13.91 8.38 -9.20
CA ALA A 56 -13.72 7.00 -9.67
C ALA A 56 -13.32 5.96 -8.60
N GLN A 57 -13.39 6.30 -7.29
CA GLN A 57 -13.04 5.35 -6.21
C GLN A 57 -13.90 4.07 -6.19
N HIS A 58 -15.04 4.05 -6.88
CA HIS A 58 -15.91 2.87 -6.99
C HIS A 58 -15.59 1.93 -8.18
N ARG A 59 -14.64 2.27 -9.07
CA ARG A 59 -14.41 1.53 -10.33
C ARG A 59 -13.06 0.82 -10.42
N CYS A 60 -12.35 0.62 -9.32
CA CYS A 60 -11.29 -0.38 -9.25
C CYS A 60 -11.81 -1.69 -8.66
N ARG A 61 -13.01 -2.13 -9.08
CA ARG A 61 -13.57 -3.42 -8.70
C ARG A 61 -12.84 -4.53 -9.46
N GLY A 62 -11.92 -5.19 -8.76
CA GLY A 62 -11.53 -6.59 -8.94
C GLY A 62 -11.34 -7.09 -10.37
N ARG A 63 -10.32 -6.62 -11.09
CA ARG A 63 -9.87 -7.27 -12.34
C ARG A 63 -8.35 -7.31 -12.49
N TYR A 64 -7.63 -7.74 -11.45
CA TYR A 64 -6.31 -8.32 -11.66
C TYR A 64 -6.48 -9.80 -12.01
N ASN A 65 -7.10 -10.09 -13.17
CA ASN A 65 -7.23 -11.45 -13.67
C ASN A 65 -5.90 -11.86 -14.29
N PHE A 66 -4.90 -12.06 -13.45
CA PHE A 66 -3.71 -12.79 -13.87
C PHE A 66 -4.08 -14.27 -13.90
N HIS A 67 -4.20 -14.81 -15.11
CA HIS A 67 -4.35 -16.24 -15.31
C HIS A 67 -3.00 -16.90 -14.97
N TYR A 68 -2.85 -17.36 -13.73
CA TYR A 68 -1.71 -18.17 -13.32
C TYR A 68 -2.12 -19.66 -13.35
N SER A 69 -1.22 -20.51 -13.82
CA SER A 69 -1.41 -21.97 -13.83
C SER A 69 -1.43 -22.53 -12.40
N THR A 70 -2.56 -23.14 -12.01
CA THR A 70 -2.82 -24.20 -11.00
C THR A 70 -2.10 -24.26 -9.64
N GLU A 71 -1.05 -23.49 -9.37
CA GLU A 71 -0.42 -23.37 -8.05
C GLU A 71 -1.00 -22.16 -7.32
N GLU A 72 -1.44 -22.35 -6.07
CA GLU A 72 -1.95 -21.27 -5.21
C GLU A 72 -0.81 -20.31 -4.83
N ILE A 73 -0.54 -19.33 -5.69
CA ILE A 73 0.44 -18.28 -5.41
C ILE A 73 -0.17 -17.32 -4.39
N PRO A 74 0.42 -17.18 -3.18
CA PRO A 74 -0.12 -16.27 -2.18
C PRO A 74 0.02 -14.82 -2.63
N LEU A 75 -1.02 -14.02 -2.42
CA LEU A 75 -0.96 -12.58 -2.57
C LEU A 75 -0.17 -11.98 -1.40
N LYS A 76 0.89 -11.23 -1.70
CA LYS A 76 1.71 -10.54 -0.69
C LYS A 76 1.55 -9.03 -0.81
N ILE A 77 1.00 -8.39 0.23
CA ILE A 77 0.80 -6.94 0.32
C ILE A 77 1.82 -6.36 1.29
N LEU A 78 2.40 -5.21 0.96
CA LEU A 78 3.30 -4.45 1.82
C LEU A 78 2.55 -3.30 2.47
N ALA A 79 2.67 -3.21 3.80
CA ALA A 79 2.04 -2.16 4.58
C ALA A 79 3.00 -1.64 5.67
N HIS A 80 3.02 -0.33 5.87
CA HIS A 80 3.83 0.27 6.93
C HIS A 80 3.38 -0.19 8.32
N ASN A 81 4.33 -0.50 9.20
CA ASN A 81 4.03 -1.09 10.52
C ASN A 81 3.01 -0.29 11.35
N ASN A 82 3.05 1.05 11.26
CA ASN A 82 2.11 1.97 11.96
C ASN A 82 0.61 1.70 11.70
N PHE A 83 0.27 1.11 10.55
CA PHE A 83 -1.13 0.81 10.20
C PHE A 83 -1.50 -0.65 10.49
N VAL A 84 -0.50 -1.53 10.53
CA VAL A 84 -0.70 -2.98 10.65
C VAL A 84 -1.23 -3.37 12.03
N GLY A 85 -0.85 -2.67 13.10
CA GLY A 85 -1.42 -2.90 14.44
C GLY A 85 -2.94 -2.72 14.48
N ARG A 86 -3.46 -1.69 13.80
CA ARG A 86 -4.91 -1.42 13.71
C ARG A 86 -5.64 -2.37 12.77
N LEU A 87 -4.97 -2.82 11.71
CA LEU A 87 -5.45 -3.91 10.87
C LEU A 87 -5.61 -5.21 11.67
N ILE A 88 -4.63 -5.57 12.50
CA ILE A 88 -4.68 -6.76 13.36
C ILE A 88 -5.83 -6.63 14.37
N GLY A 89 -5.92 -5.46 15.03
CA GLY A 89 -6.88 -5.19 16.09
C GLY A 89 -6.56 -5.91 17.40
N LYS A 90 -7.28 -5.56 18.47
CA LYS A 90 -7.11 -6.18 19.79
C LYS A 90 -7.32 -7.70 19.68
N GLU A 91 -6.36 -8.48 20.18
CA GLU A 91 -6.38 -9.96 20.14
C GLU A 91 -6.48 -10.56 18.72
N GLY A 92 -6.12 -9.79 17.69
CA GLY A 92 -6.25 -10.21 16.29
C GLY A 92 -7.69 -10.25 15.79
N ARG A 93 -8.66 -9.67 16.50
CA ARG A 93 -10.09 -9.77 16.18
C ARG A 93 -10.42 -9.21 14.79
N ASN A 94 -9.81 -8.09 14.40
CA ASN A 94 -10.06 -7.49 13.09
C ASN A 94 -9.51 -8.37 11.98
N LEU A 95 -8.28 -8.88 12.13
CA LEU A 95 -7.67 -9.78 11.15
C LEU A 95 -8.49 -11.06 10.97
N LYS A 96 -8.88 -11.69 12.08
CA LYS A 96 -9.70 -12.91 12.08
C LYS A 96 -11.05 -12.70 11.41
N LYS A 97 -11.66 -11.52 11.61
CA LYS A 97 -12.90 -11.15 10.94
C LYS A 97 -12.71 -11.06 9.42
N ILE A 98 -11.62 -10.43 8.95
CA ILE A 98 -11.33 -10.37 7.52
C ILE A 98 -11.08 -11.77 6.95
N GLU A 99 -10.30 -12.62 7.64
CA GLU A 99 -10.11 -14.03 7.26
C GLU A 99 -11.45 -14.75 7.10
N GLN A 100 -12.36 -14.59 8.05
CA GLN A 100 -13.69 -15.21 8.05
C GLN A 100 -14.61 -14.67 6.95
N ASP A 101 -14.72 -13.34 6.83
CA ASP A 101 -15.64 -12.68 5.89
C ASP A 101 -15.24 -12.92 4.42
N THR A 102 -13.95 -13.18 4.18
CA THR A 102 -13.40 -13.34 2.82
C THR A 102 -13.06 -14.79 2.47
N ASP A 103 -13.16 -15.72 3.40
CA ASP A 103 -12.73 -17.12 3.24
C ASP A 103 -11.27 -17.20 2.77
N THR A 104 -10.38 -16.54 3.52
CA THR A 104 -8.95 -16.51 3.25
C THR A 104 -8.13 -16.82 4.49
N LYS A 105 -6.90 -17.29 4.28
CA LYS A 105 -5.90 -17.40 5.33
C LYS A 105 -4.92 -16.25 5.23
N ILE A 106 -4.80 -15.45 6.29
CA ILE A 106 -3.94 -14.26 6.33
C ILE A 106 -2.87 -14.44 7.38
N THR A 107 -1.60 -14.26 6.98
CA THR A 107 -0.46 -14.22 7.89
C THR A 107 0.30 -12.92 7.70
N ILE A 108 0.90 -12.40 8.77
CA ILE A 108 1.67 -11.16 8.69
C ILE A 108 3.06 -11.44 9.24
N SER A 109 4.09 -10.96 8.53
CA SER A 109 5.49 -11.13 8.92
C SER A 109 5.72 -10.70 10.37
N PRO A 110 6.58 -11.38 11.13
CA PRO A 110 6.91 -10.98 12.50
C PRO A 110 7.52 -9.57 12.55
N LEU A 111 7.50 -8.95 13.74
CA LEU A 111 8.10 -7.63 13.96
C LEU A 111 9.63 -7.68 13.83
N GLN A 112 10.24 -8.84 14.08
CA GLN A 112 11.68 -9.08 13.97
C GLN A 112 12.20 -8.92 12.53
N ASP A 113 11.34 -9.04 11.52
CA ASP A 113 11.72 -8.88 10.11
C ASP A 113 11.82 -7.41 9.68
N LEU A 114 11.43 -6.47 10.56
CA LEU A 114 11.54 -5.03 10.30
C LEU A 114 12.98 -4.57 10.51
N THR A 115 13.44 -3.66 9.65
CA THR A 115 14.73 -2.97 9.83
C THR A 115 14.49 -1.47 9.83
N LEU A 116 15.46 -0.68 10.32
CA LEU A 116 15.38 0.79 10.30
C LEU A 116 15.13 1.33 8.87
N TYR A 117 15.62 0.62 7.86
CA TYR A 117 15.49 0.98 6.45
C TYR A 117 14.29 0.30 5.77
N ASN A 118 13.60 -0.63 6.44
CA ASN A 118 12.42 -1.31 5.94
C ASN A 118 11.33 -1.42 7.04
N PRO A 119 10.53 -0.37 7.24
CA PRO A 119 9.44 -0.35 8.21
C PRO A 119 8.16 -1.06 7.71
N GLU A 120 8.22 -1.77 6.58
CA GLU A 120 7.07 -2.44 5.99
C GLU A 120 6.94 -3.90 6.46
N ARG A 121 5.72 -4.27 6.82
CA ARG A 121 5.30 -5.64 7.11
C ARG A 121 4.80 -6.28 5.81
N THR A 122 5.07 -7.57 5.65
CA THR A 122 4.46 -8.36 4.57
C THR A 122 3.21 -9.05 5.09
N ILE A 123 2.06 -8.75 4.47
CA ILE A 123 0.77 -9.40 4.70
C ILE A 123 0.60 -10.44 3.58
N THR A 124 0.57 -11.71 3.94
CA THR A 124 0.42 -12.83 3.01
C THR A 124 -1.01 -13.35 3.09
N VAL A 125 -1.72 -13.34 1.97
CA VAL A 125 -3.09 -13.81 1.82
C VAL A 125 -3.08 -15.06 0.95
N LYS A 126 -3.71 -16.13 1.44
CA LYS A 126 -3.88 -17.41 0.74
C LYS A 126 -5.36 -17.72 0.56
N GLY A 127 -5.70 -18.18 -0.63
CA GLY A 127 -7.06 -18.52 -1.05
C GLY A 127 -7.17 -18.47 -2.57
N SER A 128 -8.38 -18.61 -3.10
CA SER A 128 -8.67 -18.37 -4.51
C SER A 128 -8.35 -16.92 -4.92
N ILE A 129 -8.21 -16.67 -6.23
CA ILE A 129 -7.99 -15.31 -6.77
C ILE A 129 -9.12 -14.36 -6.33
N GLU A 130 -10.37 -14.84 -6.35
CA GLU A 130 -11.54 -14.04 -5.98
C GLU A 130 -11.57 -13.71 -4.49
N THR A 131 -11.28 -14.70 -3.63
CA THR A 131 -11.25 -14.49 -2.18
C THR A 131 -10.06 -13.62 -1.76
N CYS A 132 -8.89 -13.80 -2.39
CA CYS A 132 -7.73 -12.93 -2.19
C CYS A 132 -8.01 -11.48 -2.60
N ALA A 133 -8.73 -11.25 -3.71
CA ALA A 133 -9.09 -9.90 -4.14
C ALA A 133 -10.05 -9.21 -3.15
N LYS A 134 -11.01 -9.95 -2.58
CA LYS A 134 -11.90 -9.43 -1.52
C LYS A 134 -11.12 -9.09 -0.24
N ALA A 135 -10.20 -9.97 0.16
CA ALA A 135 -9.33 -9.73 1.32
C ALA A 135 -8.42 -8.51 1.12
N GLU A 136 -7.85 -8.32 -0.08
CA GLU A 136 -7.06 -7.14 -0.43
C GLU A 136 -7.86 -5.85 -0.26
N GLU A 137 -9.10 -5.82 -0.76
CA GLU A 137 -9.98 -4.66 -0.64
C GLU A 137 -10.22 -4.26 0.83
N GLU A 138 -10.59 -5.22 1.68
CA GLU A 138 -10.83 -4.98 3.11
C GLU A 138 -9.55 -4.58 3.86
N ILE A 139 -8.41 -5.22 3.56
CA ILE A 139 -7.11 -4.87 4.14
C ILE A 139 -6.73 -3.43 3.78
N MET A 140 -6.79 -3.08 2.50
CA MET A 140 -6.40 -1.76 2.02
C MET A 140 -7.35 -0.67 2.49
N LYS A 141 -8.64 -0.97 2.61
CA LYS A 141 -9.62 -0.09 3.25
C LYS A 141 -9.21 0.21 4.69
N LYS A 142 -8.88 -0.80 5.49
CA LYS A 142 -8.49 -0.61 6.90
C LYS A 142 -7.20 0.17 7.08
N ILE A 143 -6.22 -0.06 6.19
CA ILE A 143 -4.96 0.69 6.16
C ILE A 143 -5.23 2.16 5.81
N ARG A 144 -6.09 2.43 4.82
CA ARG A 144 -6.42 3.79 4.40
C ARG A 144 -7.16 4.55 5.49
N GLU A 145 -8.17 3.94 6.12
CA GLU A 145 -8.87 4.51 7.28
C GLU A 145 -7.88 4.87 8.39
N SER A 146 -6.92 3.98 8.68
CA SER A 146 -5.88 4.21 9.69
C SER A 146 -5.00 5.43 9.34
N TYR A 147 -4.61 5.55 8.08
CA TYR A 147 -3.82 6.69 7.59
C TYR A 147 -4.58 8.01 7.66
N GLU A 148 -5.84 8.03 7.22
CA GLU A 148 -6.70 9.23 7.25
C GLU A 148 -6.95 9.71 8.68
N ASN A 149 -7.17 8.77 9.62
CA ASN A 149 -7.34 9.09 11.05
C ASN A 149 -6.08 9.72 11.65
N ASP A 150 -4.88 9.25 11.27
CA ASP A 150 -3.62 9.85 11.77
C ASP A 150 -3.43 11.28 11.27
N ILE A 151 -3.74 11.53 9.98
CA ILE A 151 -3.69 12.89 9.42
C ILE A 151 -4.69 13.80 10.11
N ALA A 152 -5.92 13.35 10.32
CA ALA A 152 -6.95 14.13 10.99
C ALA A 152 -6.53 14.49 12.42
N ALA A 153 -5.95 13.55 13.16
CA ALA A 153 -5.43 13.78 14.50
C ALA A 153 -4.27 14.78 14.52
N MET A 154 -3.33 14.70 13.57
CA MET A 154 -2.23 15.66 13.43
C MET A 154 -2.73 17.07 13.10
N ASN A 155 -3.70 17.18 12.19
CA ASN A 155 -4.29 18.47 11.82
C ASN A 155 -5.05 19.11 12.98
N LEU A 156 -5.73 18.33 13.81
CA LEU A 156 -6.41 18.85 15.01
C LEU A 156 -5.39 19.38 16.05
N GLN A 157 -4.25 18.69 16.23
CA GLN A 157 -3.17 19.17 17.10
C GLN A 157 -2.56 20.49 16.61
N ALA A 158 -2.44 20.70 15.29
CA ALA A 158 -1.97 21.96 14.72
C ALA A 158 -2.92 23.15 15.02
N HIS A 159 -4.22 22.90 15.18
CA HIS A 159 -5.20 23.95 15.55
C HIS A 159 -5.27 24.23 17.06
N LEU A 160 -4.73 23.34 17.90
CA LEU A 160 -4.71 23.53 19.36
C LEU A 160 -3.55 24.40 19.84
N ILE A 161 -2.63 24.83 18.97
CA ILE A 161 -1.62 25.84 19.27
C ILE A 161 -1.66 26.96 18.21
N PRO A 162 -2.66 27.88 18.27
CA PRO A 162 -2.67 29.06 17.43
C PRO A 162 -1.38 29.86 17.64
N GLY A 163 -0.57 30.02 16.58
CA GLY A 163 0.68 30.78 16.62
C GLY A 163 1.96 29.96 16.74
N LEU A 164 1.90 28.62 16.77
CA LEU A 164 3.13 27.81 16.72
C LEU A 164 3.70 27.80 15.29
N ASN A 165 4.70 28.64 15.05
CA ASN A 165 5.44 28.66 13.80
C ASN A 165 6.45 27.50 13.76
N LEU A 166 6.16 26.46 12.98
CA LEU A 166 7.03 25.29 12.83
C LEU A 166 8.41 25.62 12.21
N ASN A 167 8.55 26.73 11.49
CA ASN A 167 9.85 27.20 10.99
C ASN A 167 10.76 27.71 12.13
N ALA A 168 10.19 28.14 13.26
CA ALA A 168 10.94 28.59 14.43
C ALA A 168 11.52 27.43 15.26
N LEU A 169 11.04 26.19 15.04
CA LEU A 169 11.51 25.00 15.77
C LEU A 169 12.75 24.35 15.12
N GLY A 170 13.28 24.90 14.02
CA GLY A 170 14.51 24.40 13.39
C GLY A 170 14.43 22.96 12.86
N LEU A 171 13.20 22.41 12.76
CA LEU A 171 12.94 21.02 12.33
C LEU A 171 13.04 20.83 10.81
N PHE A 172 13.17 21.92 10.05
CA PHE A 172 13.45 21.92 8.62
C PHE A 172 14.77 22.67 8.35
N PRO A 173 15.65 22.17 7.46
CA PRO A 173 16.83 22.93 7.07
C PRO A 173 16.39 24.25 6.42
N PRO A 174 17.11 25.36 6.63
CA PRO A 174 16.77 26.64 6.03
C PRO A 174 16.82 26.48 4.50
N SER A 175 15.67 26.60 3.85
CA SER A 175 15.61 26.75 2.40
C SER A 175 16.26 28.08 2.04
N SER A 176 17.48 28.01 1.52
CA SER A 176 18.17 29.14 0.91
C SER A 176 17.45 29.58 -0.36
N SER A 177 16.57 30.59 -0.28
CA SER A 177 16.25 31.48 -1.41
C SER A 177 15.15 32.47 -1.01
N GLY A 178 15.51 33.73 -0.86
CA GLY A 178 14.57 34.84 -0.68
C GLY A 178 15.28 36.16 -0.93
N ILE A 179 15.33 36.56 -2.20
CA ILE A 179 15.90 37.81 -2.73
C ILE A 179 15.27 39.03 -2.02
N PRO A 180 16.04 40.06 -1.63
CA PRO A 180 15.46 41.26 -1.01
C PRO A 180 14.75 42.15 -2.05
N PRO A 181 13.72 42.92 -1.67
CA PRO A 181 13.00 43.81 -2.58
C PRO A 181 13.84 45.06 -2.92
N PRO A 182 13.68 45.64 -4.12
CA PRO A 182 14.35 46.88 -4.50
C PRO A 182 13.72 48.10 -3.81
N ALA A 183 14.57 49.10 -3.56
CA ALA A 183 14.23 50.41 -3.00
C ALA A 183 13.42 51.29 -3.96
#